data_AF-A0A935K2B8-F1
#
_entry.id   AF-A0A935K2B8-F1
#
_cell.length_a   1.000
_cell.length_b   1.000
_cell.length_c   1.000
_cell.angle_alpha   90.00
_cell.angle_beta   90.00
_cell.angle_gamma   90.00
#
_symmetry.space_group_name_H-M   'P 1'
#
loop_
_entity.id
_entity.type
_entity.pdbx_description
1 polymer ?
#
loop_
_entity_poly.entity_id
_entity_poly.type
_entity_poly.pdbx_seq_one_letter_code
_entity_poly.pdbx_strand_id
1 'polypeptide(L)'
;MITRALVIWLLLMLAETIHGILRGLLLVPLVGQIRANQIGVAFGSLLILVISILTIKWIKAVRISELLTVGIVWVLLTLAFEVGLGYVFGGWDRVSMDYDPRQGGLMPLGLLIMFFSPFIARRMRS
;
A
#
# COMPACT_ATOMS: atom_id res chain seq x y z
N MET A 1 17.66 -7.48 -7.90
CA MET A 1 16.72 -7.38 -6.76
C MET A 1 15.88 -6.11 -6.87
N ILE A 2 16.50 -4.93 -6.89
CA ILE A 2 15.80 -3.62 -6.93
C ILE A 2 14.86 -3.49 -8.13
N THR A 3 15.30 -3.83 -9.36
CA THR A 3 14.41 -3.77 -10.54
C THR A 3 13.16 -4.62 -10.40
N ARG A 4 13.27 -5.81 -9.78
CA ARG A 4 12.11 -6.68 -9.54
C ARG A 4 11.20 -6.10 -8.46
N ALA A 5 11.79 -5.51 -7.42
CA ALA A 5 11.03 -4.77 -6.40
C ALA A 5 10.27 -3.58 -7.01
N LEU A 6 10.86 -2.86 -7.97
CA LEU A 6 10.19 -1.78 -8.70
C LEU A 6 9.02 -2.29 -9.56
N VAL A 7 9.20 -3.40 -10.27
CA VAL A 7 8.11 -4.01 -11.06
C VAL A 7 6.95 -4.44 -10.16
N ILE A 8 7.25 -5.05 -9.01
CA ILE A 8 6.22 -5.44 -8.05
C ILE A 8 5.57 -4.21 -7.43
N TRP A 9 6.34 -3.16 -7.14
CA TRP A 9 5.78 -1.91 -6.65
C TRP A 9 4.78 -1.31 -7.64
N LEU A 10 5.08 -1.30 -8.94
CA LEU A 10 4.12 -0.86 -9.97
C LEU A 10 2.84 -1.71 -9.97
N LEU A 11 2.96 -3.03 -9.78
CA LEU A 11 1.81 -3.92 -9.63
C LEU A 11 1.00 -3.62 -8.38
N LEU A 12 1.66 -3.37 -7.24
CA LEU A 12 1.03 -2.97 -5.99
C LEU A 12 0.27 -1.64 -6.17
N MET A 13 0.90 -0.65 -6.80
CA MET A 13 0.27 0.65 -7.05
C MET A 13 -0.95 0.54 -7.97
N LEU A 14 -0.87 -0.26 -9.03
CA LEU A 14 -2.01 -0.50 -9.91
C LEU A 14 -3.15 -1.17 -9.14
N ALA A 15 -2.84 -2.19 -8.35
CA ALA A 15 -3.82 -2.94 -7.59
C ALA A 15 -4.48 -2.09 -6.49
N GLU A 16 -3.70 -1.30 -5.75
CA GLU A 16 -4.21 -0.35 -4.75
C GLU A 16 -5.04 0.77 -5.38
N THR A 17 -4.65 1.27 -6.56
CA THR A 17 -5.43 2.30 -7.28
C THR A 17 -6.79 1.76 -7.70
N ILE A 18 -6.83 0.56 -8.30
CA ILE A 18 -8.08 -0.09 -8.68
C ILE A 18 -8.95 -0.35 -7.45
N HIS A 19 -8.36 -0.88 -6.37
CA HIS A 19 -9.06 -1.13 -5.12
C HIS A 19 -9.63 0.15 -4.49
N GLY A 20 -8.85 1.24 -4.49
CA GLY A 20 -9.29 2.55 -4.01
C GLY A 20 -10.46 3.12 -4.82
N ILE A 21 -10.43 2.97 -6.15
CA ILE A 21 -11.53 3.37 -7.05
C ILE A 21 -12.77 2.51 -6.77
N LEU A 22 -12.64 1.19 -6.72
CA LEU A 22 -13.76 0.28 -6.44
C LEU A 22 -14.39 0.57 -5.07
N ARG A 23 -13.56 0.84 -4.06
CA ARG A 23 -14.04 1.28 -2.73
C ARG A 23 -14.84 2.57 -2.83
N GLY A 24 -14.33 3.57 -3.54
CA GLY A 24 -14.99 4.86 -3.72
C GLY A 24 -16.32 4.77 -4.47
N LEU A 25 -16.39 3.93 -5.51
CA LEU A 25 -17.58 3.79 -6.35
C LEU A 25 -18.62 2.85 -5.77
N LEU A 26 -18.20 1.76 -5.13
CA LEU A 26 -19.09 0.69 -4.68
C LEU A 26 -19.33 0.71 -3.17
N LEU A 27 -18.28 0.86 -2.35
CA LEU A 27 -18.42 0.78 -0.89
C LEU A 27 -18.90 2.09 -0.27
N VAL A 28 -18.37 3.25 -0.71
CA VAL A 28 -18.75 4.54 -0.11
C VAL A 28 -20.26 4.81 -0.19
N PRO A 29 -20.96 4.57 -1.32
CA PRO A 29 -22.41 4.77 -1.38
C PRO A 29 -23.21 3.82 -0.49
N LEU A 30 -22.67 2.64 -0.18
CA LEU A 30 -23.38 1.60 0.59
C LEU A 30 -23.21 1.75 2.10
N VAL A 31 -21.99 2.06 2.57
CA VAL A 31 -21.65 2.03 4.01
C VAL A 31 -21.16 3.37 4.55
N GLY A 32 -21.04 4.38 3.69
CA GLY A 32 -20.48 5.69 4.03
C GLY A 32 -18.95 5.72 4.05
N GLN A 33 -18.38 6.92 3.94
CA GLN A 33 -16.95 7.15 3.73
C GLN A 33 -16.05 6.49 4.79
N ILE A 34 -16.39 6.65 6.08
CA ILE A 34 -15.54 6.19 7.20
C ILE A 34 -15.47 4.65 7.22
N ARG A 35 -16.61 3.97 7.13
CA ARG A 35 -16.66 2.49 7.14
C ARG A 35 -16.05 1.92 5.86
N ALA A 36 -16.28 2.55 4.72
CA ALA A 36 -15.65 2.16 3.47
C ALA A 36 -14.12 2.24 3.57
N ASN A 37 -13.57 3.29 4.19
CA ASN A 37 -12.13 3.41 4.40
C ASN A 37 -11.58 2.31 5.32
N GLN A 38 -12.25 2.01 6.44
CA GLN A 38 -11.83 0.94 7.37
C GLN A 38 -11.79 -0.44 6.69
N ILE A 39 -12.87 -0.80 5.99
CA ILE A 39 -12.95 -2.05 5.22
C ILE A 39 -11.89 -2.04 4.12
N GLY A 40 -11.77 -0.92 3.42
CA GLY A 40 -10.81 -0.71 2.34
C GLY A 40 -9.37 -0.96 2.79
N VAL A 41 -8.98 -0.48 3.97
CA VAL A 41 -7.62 -0.71 4.50
C VAL A 41 -7.38 -2.18 4.84
N ALA A 42 -8.36 -2.89 5.42
CA ALA A 42 -8.21 -4.32 5.66
C ALA A 42 -8.00 -5.10 4.35
N PHE A 43 -8.80 -4.80 3.32
CA PHE A 43 -8.67 -5.43 2.01
C PHE A 43 -7.39 -5.02 1.27
N GLY A 44 -7.00 -3.75 1.28
CA GLY A 44 -5.77 -3.27 0.64
C GLY A 44 -4.53 -3.88 1.31
N SER A 45 -4.54 -3.95 2.64
CA SER A 45 -3.50 -4.65 3.42
C SER A 45 -3.37 -6.12 3.03
N LEU A 46 -4.50 -6.81 2.88
CA LEU A 46 -4.54 -8.20 2.43
C LEU A 46 -4.02 -8.33 1.00
N LEU A 47 -4.41 -7.42 0.11
CA LEU A 47 -3.97 -7.37 -1.29
C LEU A 47 -2.44 -7.23 -1.38
N ILE A 48 -1.88 -6.25 -0.67
CA ILE A 48 -0.44 -6.01 -0.58
C ILE A 48 0.26 -7.26 -0.05
N LEU A 49 -0.26 -7.89 1.01
CA LEU A 49 0.33 -9.08 1.60
C LEU A 49 0.30 -10.28 0.63
N VAL A 50 -0.83 -10.52 -0.04
CA VAL A 50 -0.98 -11.60 -1.02
C VAL A 50 -0.02 -11.40 -2.19
N ILE A 51 0.03 -10.20 -2.78
CA ILE A 51 0.96 -9.89 -3.87
C ILE A 51 2.41 -10.09 -3.41
N SER A 52 2.74 -9.63 -2.20
CA SER A 52 4.07 -9.82 -1.61
C SER A 52 4.42 -11.30 -1.45
N ILE A 53 3.51 -12.13 -0.91
CA ILE A 53 3.69 -13.59 -0.76
C ILE A 53 3.91 -14.26 -2.12
N LEU A 54 3.11 -13.94 -3.12
CA LEU A 54 3.21 -14.55 -4.45
C LEU A 54 4.56 -14.22 -5.11
N THR A 55 5.04 -13.00 -4.92
CA THR A 55 6.20 -12.45 -5.63
C THR A 55 7.52 -12.57 -4.88
N ILE A 56 7.53 -12.86 -3.57
CA ILE A 56 8.75 -12.86 -2.73
C ILE A 56 9.84 -13.82 -3.23
N LYS A 57 9.45 -14.98 -3.77
CA LYS A 57 10.39 -15.96 -4.36
C LYS A 57 11.03 -15.42 -5.64
N TRP A 58 10.33 -14.58 -6.39
CA TRP A 58 10.83 -13.97 -7.63
C TRP A 58 11.79 -12.80 -7.35
N ILE A 59 11.58 -12.06 -6.26
CA ILE A 59 12.51 -11.00 -5.81
C ILE A 59 13.91 -11.58 -5.56
N LYS A 60 14.01 -12.86 -5.15
CA LYS A 60 15.25 -13.55 -4.78
C LYS A 60 16.04 -12.81 -3.68
N ALA A 61 15.34 -12.15 -2.76
CA ALA A 61 15.97 -11.63 -1.56
C ALA A 61 16.34 -12.81 -0.65
N VAL A 62 17.62 -12.93 -0.29
CA VAL A 62 18.16 -14.05 0.51
C VAL A 62 18.40 -13.62 1.94
N ARG A 63 18.75 -12.35 2.19
CA ARG A 63 19.00 -11.80 3.53
C ARG A 63 17.82 -11.02 4.10
N ILE A 64 17.76 -10.89 5.42
CA ILE A 64 16.73 -10.07 6.11
C ILE A 64 16.91 -8.59 5.76
N SER A 65 18.15 -8.11 5.67
CA SER A 65 18.46 -6.72 5.26
C SER A 65 17.93 -6.39 3.85
N GLU A 66 17.97 -7.36 2.94
CA GLU A 66 17.44 -7.22 1.58
C GLU A 66 15.90 -7.11 1.57
N LEU A 67 15.22 -7.86 2.44
CA LEU A 67 13.76 -7.76 2.61
C LEU A 67 13.34 -6.41 3.19
N LEU A 68 14.06 -5.92 4.20
CA LEU A 68 13.83 -4.60 4.78
C LEU A 68 14.08 -3.49 3.76
N THR A 69 15.14 -3.60 2.96
CA THR A 69 15.42 -2.63 1.88
C THR A 69 14.27 -2.57 0.88
N VAL A 70 13.71 -3.71 0.49
CA VAL A 70 12.54 -3.76 -0.40
C VAL A 70 11.32 -3.08 0.23
N GLY A 71 11.04 -3.36 1.50
CA GLY A 71 9.94 -2.71 2.24
C GLY A 71 10.12 -1.19 2.32
N ILE A 72 11.32 -0.72 2.66
CA ILE A 72 11.66 0.71 2.70
C ILE A 72 11.43 1.36 1.33
N VAL A 73 11.96 0.74 0.27
CA VAL A 73 11.82 1.27 -1.11
C VAL A 73 10.35 1.37 -1.50
N TRP A 74 9.54 0.36 -1.20
CA TRP A 74 8.11 0.40 -1.48
C TRP A 74 7.42 1.51 -0.73
N VAL A 75 7.65 1.65 0.58
CA VAL A 75 7.05 2.72 1.39
C VAL A 75 7.45 4.09 0.87
N LEU A 76 8.72 4.33 0.58
CA LEU A 76 9.20 5.63 0.09
C LEU A 76 8.59 5.99 -1.27
N LEU A 77 8.50 5.02 -2.18
CA LEU A 77 7.90 5.24 -3.50
C LEU A 77 6.40 5.49 -3.41
N THR A 78 5.69 4.73 -2.58
CA THR A 78 4.25 4.92 -2.34
C THR A 78 3.98 6.28 -1.70
N LEU A 79 4.78 6.66 -0.69
CA LEU A 79 4.69 7.97 -0.07
C LEU A 79 4.92 9.10 -1.07
N ALA A 80 5.97 8.99 -1.91
CA ALA A 80 6.25 9.98 -2.94
C ALA A 80 5.11 10.06 -3.99
N PHE A 81 4.54 8.93 -4.36
CA PHE A 81 3.41 8.86 -5.29
C PHE A 81 2.15 9.50 -4.71
N GLU A 82 1.77 9.16 -3.48
CA GLU A 82 0.58 9.69 -2.82
C GLU A 82 0.69 11.19 -2.55
N VAL A 83 1.84 11.65 -2.01
CA VAL A 83 2.09 13.08 -1.81
C VAL A 83 2.11 13.82 -3.14
N GLY A 84 2.70 13.24 -4.18
CA GLY A 84 2.71 13.80 -5.53
C GLY A 84 1.30 13.96 -6.11
N LEU A 85 0.46 12.92 -6.01
CA LEU A 85 -0.93 12.98 -6.44
C LEU A 85 -1.74 13.98 -5.60
N GLY A 86 -1.65 13.92 -4.28
CA GLY A 86 -2.39 14.81 -3.40
C GLY A 86 -2.06 16.28 -3.66
N TYR A 87 -0.77 16.59 -3.89
CA TYR A 87 -0.34 17.92 -4.28
C TYR A 87 -0.91 18.36 -5.63
N VAL A 88 -0.85 17.50 -6.66
CA VAL A 88 -1.36 17.81 -8.01
C VAL A 88 -2.88 17.97 -8.06
N PHE A 89 -3.63 17.14 -7.33
CA PHE A 89 -5.09 17.09 -7.40
C PHE A 89 -5.82 17.94 -6.34
N GLY A 90 -5.11 18.49 -5.35
CA GLY A 90 -5.76 19.29 -4.30
C GLY A 90 -4.83 20.03 -3.33
N GLY A 91 -3.53 20.15 -3.64
CA GLY A 91 -2.57 20.86 -2.79
C GLY A 91 -2.31 20.19 -1.42
N TRP A 92 -1.64 20.91 -0.54
CA TRP A 92 -1.26 20.42 0.80
C TRP A 92 -2.45 20.15 1.73
N ASP A 93 -3.58 20.82 1.50
CA ASP A 93 -4.80 20.63 2.30
C ASP A 93 -5.38 19.23 2.08
N ARG A 94 -5.34 18.72 0.83
CA ARG A 94 -5.81 17.37 0.52
C ARG A 94 -4.89 16.30 1.09
N VAL A 95 -3.57 16.52 1.02
CA VAL A 95 -2.58 15.62 1.61
C VAL A 95 -2.82 15.49 3.12
N SER A 96 -2.99 16.60 3.83
CA SER A 96 -3.17 16.58 5.29
C SER A 96 -4.49 15.92 5.75
N MET A 97 -5.56 16.02 4.95
CA MET A 97 -6.83 15.31 5.23
C MET A 97 -6.70 13.78 5.11
N ASP A 98 -5.90 13.28 4.17
CA ASP A 98 -5.68 11.83 3.99
C ASP A 98 -4.83 11.21 5.13
N TYR A 99 -4.10 12.04 5.88
CA TYR A 99 -3.37 11.63 7.09
C TYR A 99 -4.16 11.79 8.39
N ASP A 100 -5.35 12.41 8.37
CA ASP A 100 -6.16 12.60 9.56
C ASP A 100 -7.03 11.37 9.85
N PRO A 101 -6.73 10.59 10.91
CA PRO A 101 -7.49 9.39 11.24
C PRO A 101 -8.96 9.69 11.58
N ARG A 102 -9.26 10.93 12.00
CA ARG A 102 -10.63 11.39 12.35
C ARG A 102 -11.52 11.55 11.11
N GLN A 103 -10.91 11.71 9.94
CA GLN A 103 -11.60 11.77 8.65
C GLN A 103 -11.55 10.43 7.90
N GLY A 104 -11.01 9.39 8.53
CA GLY A 104 -10.82 8.07 7.92
C GLY A 104 -9.49 7.91 7.18
N GLY A 105 -8.52 8.81 7.42
CA GLY A 105 -7.15 8.73 6.95
C GLY A 105 -6.37 7.60 7.63
N LEU A 106 -6.47 6.39 7.08
CA LEU A 106 -5.79 5.19 7.58
C LEU A 106 -4.49 4.88 6.81
N MET A 107 -4.00 5.86 6.03
CA MET A 107 -2.81 5.75 5.19
C MET A 107 -1.55 5.31 5.95
N PRO A 108 -1.25 5.79 7.18
CA PRO A 108 -0.09 5.31 7.94
C PRO A 108 -0.13 3.80 8.25
N LEU A 109 -1.33 3.24 8.42
CA LEU A 109 -1.50 1.81 8.68
C LEU A 109 -1.18 0.98 7.43
N GLY A 110 -1.63 1.43 6.25
CA GLY A 110 -1.32 0.79 4.97
C GLY A 110 0.19 0.78 4.69
N LEU A 111 0.88 1.90 4.93
CA LEU A 111 2.34 2.01 4.78
C LEU A 111 3.10 1.09 5.74
N LEU A 112 2.67 1.00 7.00
CA LEU A 112 3.25 0.06 7.97
C LEU A 112 3.11 -1.39 7.50
N ILE A 113 1.95 -1.76 6.96
CA ILE A 113 1.72 -3.13 6.47
C ILE A 113 2.57 -3.41 5.22
N MET A 114 2.69 -2.45 4.31
CA MET A 114 3.56 -2.54 3.14
C MET A 114 5.04 -2.68 3.54
N PHE A 115 5.48 -2.00 4.59
CA PHE A 115 6.84 -2.12 5.11
C PHE A 115 7.15 -3.56 5.56
N PHE A 116 6.24 -4.18 6.33
CA PHE A 116 6.44 -5.52 6.87
C PHE A 116 6.05 -6.64 5.89
N SER A 117 5.37 -6.34 4.78
CA SER A 117 4.87 -7.35 3.86
C SER A 117 5.95 -8.27 3.27
N PRO A 118 7.17 -7.82 2.89
CA PRO A 118 8.21 -8.70 2.36
C PRO A 118 8.73 -9.67 3.43
N PHE A 119 8.79 -9.23 4.68
CA PHE A 119 9.23 -10.04 5.81
C PHE A 119 8.20 -11.13 6.15
N ILE A 120 6.92 -10.76 6.26
CA ILE A 120 5.83 -11.70 6.51
C ILE A 120 5.73 -12.70 5.35
N ALA A 121 5.83 -12.22 4.11
CA ALA A 121 5.81 -13.05 2.91
C ALA A 121 6.90 -14.12 2.92
N ARG A 122 8.12 -13.76 3.33
CA ARG A 122 9.21 -14.73 3.48
C ARG A 122 8.88 -15.76 4.56
N ARG A 123 8.41 -15.32 5.73
CA ARG A 123 8.09 -16.20 6.87
C ARG A 123 7.04 -17.25 6.51
N MET A 124 6.02 -16.87 5.73
CA MET A 124 4.91 -17.74 5.34
C MET A 124 5.22 -18.70 4.18
N ARG A 125 6.23 -18.39 3.36
CA ARG A 125 6.65 -19.23 2.20
C ARG A 125 7.99 -19.93 2.39
N SER A 126 8.52 -19.93 3.61
CA SER A 126 9.76 -20.62 4.00
C SER A 126 9.55 -22.11 4.21
#